data_AF-A0A3D9KZ52-F1
#
_entry.id   AF-A0A3D9KZ52-F1
#
_cell.length_a   1.000
_cell.length_b   1.000
_cell.length_c   1.000
_cell.angle_alpha   90.00
_cell.angle_beta   90.00
_cell.angle_gamma   90.00
#
_symmetry.space_group_name_H-M   'P 1'
#
loop_
_entity.id
_entity.type
_entity.pdbx_description
1 polymer ?
#
loop_
_entity_poly.entity_id
_entity_poly.type
_entity_poly.pdbx_seq_one_letter_code
_entity_poly.pdbx_strand_id
1 'polypeptide(L)'
;MYKETFRNLVEWATKNSEKFYAGNLNATENPYYIGFGNPNSDVLIVGQEKAIEKSNQEQILSESIDNPKQWYQIITEGIFELDYRFYQNGHFKNPLHPYSVKPKRGNTWNQYQQLLEVIYPTLIENEINNSFLLHSFITEVNHEVSPRSLGYQNNPIRK
;
A
#
# COMPACT_ATOMS: atom_id res chain seq x y z
N MET A 1 19.05 -2.93 -3.69
CA MET A 1 18.99 -1.61 -4.37
C MET A 1 17.79 -1.60 -5.31
N TYR A 2 16.99 -0.53 -5.34
CA TYR A 2 15.81 -0.44 -6.23
C TYR A 2 16.20 -0.09 -7.67
N LYS A 3 15.42 -0.62 -8.64
CA LYS A 3 15.57 -0.32 -10.07
C LYS A 3 15.42 1.18 -10.33
N GLU A 4 16.17 1.69 -11.31
CA GLU A 4 16.17 3.11 -11.69
C GLU A 4 14.80 3.62 -12.09
N THR A 5 14.01 2.79 -12.79
CA THR A 5 12.63 3.12 -13.17
C THR A 5 11.73 3.38 -11.95
N PHE A 6 11.91 2.62 -10.87
CA PHE A 6 11.16 2.82 -9.64
C PHE A 6 11.61 4.08 -8.89
N ARG A 7 12.92 4.37 -8.87
CA ARG A 7 13.45 5.62 -8.31
C ARG A 7 12.85 6.84 -9.02
N ASN A 8 12.88 6.83 -10.35
CA ASN A 8 12.29 7.89 -11.18
C ASN A 8 10.77 8.05 -10.93
N LEU A 9 10.04 6.95 -10.76
CA LEU A 9 8.63 6.97 -10.39
C LEU A 9 8.42 7.65 -9.04
N VAL A 10 9.21 7.29 -8.02
CA VAL A 10 9.11 7.84 -6.66
C VAL A 10 9.40 9.34 -6.64
N GLU A 11 10.46 9.78 -7.34
CA GLU A 11 10.79 11.21 -7.48
C GLU A 11 9.65 11.98 -8.15
N TRP A 12 9.13 11.45 -9.26
CA TRP A 12 8.01 12.05 -9.98
C TRP A 12 6.75 12.11 -9.11
N ALA A 13 6.39 11.02 -8.43
CA ALA A 13 5.20 10.94 -7.58
C ALA A 13 5.29 11.91 -6.40
N THR A 14 6.46 12.01 -5.76
CA THR A 14 6.70 12.93 -4.64
C THR A 14 6.49 14.38 -5.07
N LYS A 15 7.14 14.79 -6.16
CA LYS A 15 7.03 16.15 -6.68
C LYS A 15 5.60 16.54 -7.06
N ASN A 16 4.84 15.62 -7.66
CA ASN A 16 3.46 15.90 -8.07
C ASN A 16 2.50 15.84 -6.88
N SER A 17 2.74 14.97 -5.90
CA SER A 17 2.03 14.94 -4.62
C SER A 17 2.17 16.27 -3.89
N GLU A 18 3.39 16.78 -3.72
CA GLU A 18 3.65 18.07 -3.08
C GLU A 18 2.90 19.22 -3.77
N LYS A 19 2.95 19.27 -5.11
CA LYS A 19 2.20 20.27 -5.89
C LYS A 19 0.70 20.16 -5.71
N PHE A 20 0.16 18.95 -5.65
CA PHE A 20 -1.28 18.72 -5.49
C PHE A 20 -1.79 19.20 -4.14
N TYR A 21 -0.99 19.05 -3.07
CA TYR A 21 -1.35 19.50 -1.73
C TYR A 21 -0.94 20.94 -1.41
N ALA A 22 -0.10 21.59 -2.22
CA ALA A 22 0.38 22.96 -2.01
C ALA A 22 -0.71 24.06 -2.01
N GLY A 23 -1.97 23.71 -2.24
CA GLY A 23 -3.12 24.63 -2.13
C GLY A 23 -4.45 23.95 -1.81
N ASN A 24 -4.47 22.66 -1.45
CA ASN A 24 -5.69 21.91 -1.15
C ASN A 24 -5.89 21.80 0.36
N LEU A 25 -7.00 22.34 0.86
CA LEU A 25 -7.37 22.33 2.29
C LEU A 25 -8.09 21.06 2.75
N ASN A 26 -8.55 20.22 1.80
CA ASN A 26 -9.25 18.96 2.10
C ASN A 26 -8.32 17.78 1.79
N ALA A 27 -7.90 17.08 2.85
CA ALA A 27 -7.06 15.89 2.75
C ALA A 27 -7.89 14.69 2.27
N THR A 28 -7.82 14.38 0.97
CA THR A 28 -8.33 13.14 0.37
C THR A 28 -7.18 12.16 0.12
N GLU A 29 -7.48 10.95 -0.36
CA GLU A 29 -6.42 10.04 -0.80
C GLU A 29 -5.56 10.66 -1.91
N ASN A 30 -4.29 10.25 -1.94
CA ASN A 30 -3.29 10.76 -2.86
C ASN A 30 -3.44 10.17 -4.27
N PRO A 31 -3.65 11.00 -5.33
CA PRO A 31 -3.69 10.52 -6.71
C PRO A 31 -2.34 10.01 -7.21
N TYR A 32 -1.24 10.34 -6.54
CA TYR A 32 0.11 9.89 -6.85
C TYR A 32 0.60 8.78 -5.92
N TYR A 33 -0.33 8.09 -5.25
CA TYR A 33 -0.02 6.92 -4.44
C TYR A 33 0.77 5.87 -5.23
N ILE A 34 1.78 5.28 -4.60
CA ILE A 34 2.69 4.34 -5.25
C ILE A 34 2.30 2.91 -4.94
N GLY A 35 2.19 2.55 -3.66
CA GLY A 35 1.94 1.17 -3.26
C GLY A 35 2.67 0.74 -1.99
N PHE A 36 2.58 -0.56 -1.70
CA PHE A 36 3.25 -1.24 -0.59
C PHE A 36 3.96 -2.52 -1.05
N GLY A 37 4.91 -3.02 -0.26
CA GLY A 37 5.63 -4.27 -0.51
C GLY A 37 6.94 -4.09 -1.28
N ASN A 38 7.39 -5.15 -1.94
CA ASN A 38 8.70 -5.20 -2.61
C ASN A 38 8.60 -4.77 -4.08
N PRO A 39 9.06 -3.57 -4.47
CA PRO A 39 8.99 -3.08 -5.85
C PRO A 39 9.94 -3.81 -6.81
N ASN A 40 10.85 -4.63 -6.30
CA ASN A 40 11.71 -5.49 -7.11
C ASN A 40 11.12 -6.90 -7.33
N SER A 41 9.94 -7.18 -6.78
CA SER A 41 9.27 -8.48 -6.93
C SER A 41 8.82 -8.76 -8.36
N ASP A 42 8.55 -10.04 -8.65
CA ASP A 42 8.03 -10.49 -9.94
C ASP A 42 6.49 -10.44 -10.01
N VAL A 43 5.83 -10.26 -8.86
CA VAL A 43 4.36 -10.25 -8.75
C VAL A 43 3.86 -8.85 -8.42
N LEU A 44 3.05 -8.28 -9.31
CA LEU A 44 2.32 -7.03 -9.09
C LEU A 44 0.85 -7.34 -8.87
N ILE A 45 0.30 -6.87 -7.75
CA ILE A 45 -1.13 -6.94 -7.45
C ILE A 45 -1.70 -5.53 -7.56
N VAL A 46 -2.74 -5.37 -8.36
CA VAL A 46 -3.41 -4.08 -8.59
C VAL A 46 -4.84 -4.18 -8.08
N GLY A 47 -5.11 -3.49 -6.97
CA GLY A 47 -6.45 -3.30 -6.43
C GLY A 47 -7.20 -2.17 -7.13
N GLN A 48 -8.51 -2.09 -6.87
CA GLN A 48 -9.36 -1.07 -7.48
C GLN A 48 -9.22 0.30 -6.78
N GLU A 49 -9.29 0.32 -5.46
CA GLU A 49 -9.36 1.49 -4.60
C GLU A 49 -8.99 1.11 -3.16
N LYS A 50 -8.45 2.06 -2.39
CA LYS A 50 -8.09 1.81 -0.98
C LYS A 50 -9.33 1.65 -0.12
N ALA A 51 -9.32 0.65 0.76
CA ALA A 51 -10.34 0.48 1.79
C ALA A 51 -10.03 1.33 3.03
N ILE A 52 -9.92 2.65 2.87
CA ILE A 52 -9.73 3.60 3.98
C ILE A 52 -11.05 4.32 4.25
N GLU A 53 -11.47 4.36 5.52
CA GLU A 53 -12.64 5.16 5.91
C GLU A 53 -12.31 6.65 5.81
N LYS A 54 -13.14 7.43 5.12
CA LYS A 54 -12.94 8.88 4.92
C LYS A 54 -12.83 9.69 6.23
N SER A 55 -13.42 9.17 7.31
CA SER A 55 -13.32 9.72 8.65
C SER A 55 -11.95 9.50 9.31
N ASN A 56 -11.16 8.53 8.85
CA ASN A 56 -9.88 8.17 9.44
C ASN A 56 -8.72 8.96 8.82
N GLN A 57 -8.64 10.25 9.17
CA GLN A 57 -7.65 11.19 8.62
C GLN A 57 -6.20 10.78 8.90
N GLU A 58 -5.91 10.16 10.05
CA GLU A 58 -4.58 9.64 10.36
C GLU A 58 -4.17 8.52 9.40
N GLN A 59 -5.10 7.62 9.07
CA GLN A 59 -4.87 6.55 8.11
C GLN A 59 -4.69 7.09 6.69
N ILE A 60 -5.54 8.03 6.26
CA ILE A 60 -5.41 8.69 4.95
C ILE A 60 -4.04 9.35 4.83
N LEU A 61 -3.60 10.07 5.87
CA LEU A 61 -2.31 10.74 5.91
C LEU A 61 -1.17 9.72 5.77
N SER A 62 -1.13 8.75 6.68
CA SER A 62 -0.01 7.80 6.79
C SER A 62 0.06 6.78 5.66
N GLU A 63 -1.07 6.31 5.16
CA GLU A 63 -1.13 5.24 4.16
C GLU A 63 -1.28 5.74 2.73
N SER A 64 -1.77 6.97 2.53
CA SER A 64 -1.99 7.51 1.19
C SER A 64 -1.22 8.79 0.92
N ILE A 65 -1.42 9.85 1.71
CA ILE A 65 -0.85 11.18 1.45
C ILE A 65 0.67 11.13 1.48
N ASP A 66 1.22 10.57 2.55
CA ASP A 66 2.67 10.53 2.76
C ASP A 66 3.35 9.38 2.00
N ASN A 67 2.61 8.47 1.37
CA ASN A 67 3.17 7.28 0.71
C ASN A 67 4.30 7.60 -0.30
N PRO A 68 4.18 8.60 -1.20
CA PRO A 68 5.29 8.94 -2.10
C PRO A 68 6.53 9.45 -1.35
N LYS A 69 6.32 10.30 -0.34
CA LYS A 69 7.40 10.86 0.48
C LYS A 69 8.12 9.79 1.30
N GLN A 70 7.36 8.85 1.88
CA GLN A 70 7.91 7.71 2.61
C GLN A 70 8.80 6.85 1.70
N TRP A 71 8.35 6.56 0.48
CA TRP A 71 9.18 5.87 -0.52
C TRP A 71 10.43 6.65 -0.88
N TYR A 72 10.31 7.97 -1.05
CA TYR A 72 11.47 8.82 -1.34
C TYR A 72 12.50 8.71 -0.22
N GLN A 73 12.08 8.84 1.04
CA GLN A 73 12.96 8.68 2.21
C GLN A 73 13.58 7.29 2.30
N ILE A 74 12.80 6.21 2.10
CA ILE A 74 13.32 4.83 2.04
C ILE A 74 14.48 4.72 1.05
N ILE A 75 14.33 5.32 -0.13
CA ILE A 75 15.32 5.23 -1.20
C ILE A 75 16.55 6.08 -0.91
N THR A 76 16.37 7.32 -0.43
CA THR A 76 17.46 8.28 -0.22
C THR A 76 18.27 7.98 1.03
N GLU A 77 17.62 7.51 2.09
CA GLU A 77 18.25 7.19 3.38
C GLU A 77 18.69 5.73 3.46
N GLY A 78 18.26 4.88 2.53
CA GLY A 78 18.65 3.47 2.47
C GLY A 78 18.01 2.64 3.59
N ILE A 79 16.71 2.85 3.85
CA ILE A 79 15.95 2.15 4.88
C ILE A 79 15.49 0.80 4.32
N PHE A 80 15.84 -0.30 5.00
CA PHE A 80 15.48 -1.66 4.58
C PHE A 80 14.82 -2.47 5.70
N GLU A 81 14.77 -1.93 6.91
CA GLU A 81 14.21 -2.55 8.10
C GLU A 81 12.68 -2.64 7.98
N LEU A 82 12.14 -3.86 7.98
CA LEU A 82 10.69 -4.10 7.85
C LEU A 82 9.89 -3.52 9.02
N ASP A 83 10.52 -3.32 10.17
CA ASP A 83 9.92 -2.77 11.38
C ASP A 83 10.13 -1.26 11.55
N TYR A 84 10.84 -0.59 10.61
CA TYR A 84 11.01 0.87 10.62
C TYR A 84 9.66 1.58 10.68
N ARG A 85 9.54 2.64 11.47
CA ARG A 85 8.29 3.39 11.65
C ARG A 85 8.46 4.85 11.30
N PHE A 86 7.65 5.34 10.36
CA PHE A 86 7.56 6.77 10.07
C PHE A 86 6.79 7.57 11.14
N TYR A 87 5.91 6.90 11.88
CA TYR A 87 5.11 7.51 12.94
C TYR A 87 5.28 6.72 14.24
N GLN A 88 5.33 7.45 15.37
CA GLN A 88 5.46 6.84 16.69
C GLN A 88 4.17 6.15 17.15
N ASN A 89 3.02 6.68 16.71
CA ASN A 89 1.70 6.18 17.05
C ASN A 89 1.05 5.49 15.83
N GLY A 90 -0.02 4.74 16.08
CA GLY A 90 -0.79 4.03 15.05
C GLY A 90 -0.32 2.60 14.79
N HIS A 91 -1.02 1.91 13.87
CA HIS A 91 -0.68 0.53 13.49
C HIS A 91 0.22 0.47 12.25
N PHE A 92 0.18 1.49 11.40
CA PHE A 92 1.02 1.60 10.22
C PHE A 92 2.50 1.81 10.60
N LYS A 93 3.40 1.17 9.85
CA LYS A 93 4.85 1.27 10.04
C LYS A 93 5.50 2.01 8.87
N ASN A 94 5.50 1.39 7.71
CA ASN A 94 6.16 1.87 6.49
C ASN A 94 5.60 1.17 5.24
N PRO A 95 5.84 1.70 4.03
CA PRO A 95 5.39 1.08 2.79
C PRO A 95 5.94 -0.30 2.46
N LEU A 96 7.13 -0.69 2.92
CA LEU A 96 7.69 -2.01 2.66
C LEU A 96 6.88 -3.10 3.37
N HIS A 97 6.44 -2.81 4.60
CA HIS A 97 5.73 -3.75 5.44
C HIS A 97 4.77 -3.02 6.40
N PRO A 98 3.58 -2.63 5.92
CA PRO A 98 2.69 -1.70 6.64
C PRO A 98 2.27 -2.14 8.04
N TYR A 99 1.96 -3.42 8.24
CA TYR A 99 1.45 -3.94 9.50
C TYR A 99 2.12 -5.25 9.92
N SER A 100 2.26 -5.45 11.23
CA SER A 100 2.78 -6.69 11.81
C SER A 100 1.70 -7.72 12.17
N VAL A 101 0.42 -7.36 12.01
CA VAL A 101 -0.72 -8.22 12.40
C VAL A 101 -1.05 -9.21 11.29
N LYS A 102 -1.28 -10.46 11.65
CA LYS A 102 -1.75 -11.49 10.71
C LYS A 102 -3.14 -11.13 10.19
N PRO A 103 -3.38 -11.15 8.86
CA PRO A 103 -4.66 -10.80 8.31
C PRO A 103 -5.69 -11.88 8.71
N LYS A 104 -6.89 -11.45 9.09
CA LYS A 104 -7.98 -12.37 9.45
C LYS A 104 -8.35 -13.22 8.23
N ARG A 105 -8.81 -14.45 8.47
CA ARG A 105 -9.30 -15.34 7.41
C ARG A 105 -10.43 -14.65 6.64
N GLY A 106 -10.36 -14.69 5.32
CA GLY A 106 -11.32 -14.05 4.42
C GLY A 106 -10.96 -12.63 3.97
N ASN A 107 -10.03 -11.95 4.66
CA ASN A 107 -9.52 -10.65 4.20
C ASN A 107 -8.70 -10.79 2.91
N THR A 108 -8.71 -9.76 2.08
CA THR A 108 -7.99 -9.72 0.79
C THR A 108 -6.51 -10.06 0.95
N TRP A 109 -5.83 -9.52 1.96
CA TRP A 109 -4.41 -9.81 2.21
C TRP A 109 -4.17 -11.27 2.62
N ASN A 110 -5.12 -11.93 3.28
CA ASN A 110 -5.01 -13.36 3.56
C ASN A 110 -5.12 -14.19 2.27
N GLN A 111 -5.92 -13.74 1.30
CA GLN A 111 -6.01 -14.39 -0.01
C GLN A 111 -4.73 -14.19 -0.82
N TYR A 112 -4.14 -12.98 -0.78
CA TYR A 112 -2.83 -12.73 -1.38
C TYR A 112 -1.74 -13.61 -0.76
N GLN A 113 -1.72 -13.74 0.57
CA GLN A 113 -0.82 -14.65 1.26
C GLN A 113 -0.95 -16.10 0.76
N GLN A 114 -2.17 -16.63 0.71
CA GLN A 114 -2.40 -18.01 0.21
C GLN A 114 -1.97 -18.18 -1.25
N LEU A 115 -2.27 -17.20 -2.10
CA LEU A 115 -1.86 -17.23 -3.51
C LEU A 115 -0.34 -17.28 -3.63
N LEU A 116 0.36 -16.41 -2.90
CA LEU A 116 1.81 -16.31 -2.97
C LEU A 116 2.50 -17.52 -2.34
N GLU A 117 1.92 -18.16 -1.32
CA GLU A 117 2.40 -19.43 -0.76
C GLU A 117 2.35 -20.59 -1.77
N VAL A 118 1.37 -20.56 -2.69
CA VAL A 118 1.30 -21.54 -3.80
C VAL A 118 2.37 -21.27 -4.85
N ILE A 119 2.65 -19.99 -5.17
CA ILE A 119 3.65 -19.61 -6.18
C ILE A 119 5.07 -19.75 -5.64
N TYR A 120 5.29 -19.41 -4.37
CA TYR A 120 6.58 -19.44 -3.68
C TYR A 120 6.47 -20.26 -2.39
N PRO A 121 6.62 -21.60 -2.46
CA PRO A 121 6.50 -22.47 -1.29
C PRO A 121 7.44 -22.13 -0.14
N THR A 122 8.56 -21.46 -0.41
CA THR A 122 9.50 -20.94 0.61
C THR A 122 8.85 -19.93 1.58
N LEU A 123 7.71 -19.34 1.22
CA LEU A 123 6.95 -18.45 2.10
C LEU A 123 6.26 -19.16 3.26
N ILE A 124 5.97 -20.47 3.13
CA ILE A 124 5.22 -21.25 4.12
C ILE A 124 6.03 -21.36 5.43
N GLU A 125 7.35 -21.40 5.33
CA GLU A 125 8.27 -21.50 6.47
C GLU A 125 8.58 -20.13 7.10
N ASN A 126 8.04 -19.03 6.55
CA ASN A 126 8.36 -17.69 7.00
C ASN A 126 7.46 -17.29 8.19
N GLU A 127 8.08 -16.93 9.32
CA GLU A 127 7.39 -16.47 10.52
C GLU A 127 6.89 -15.00 10.42
N ILE A 128 7.29 -14.27 9.39
CA ILE A 128 6.88 -12.88 9.16
C ILE A 128 5.41 -12.84 8.72
N ASN A 129 4.57 -12.18 9.52
CA ASN A 129 3.18 -11.89 9.13
C ASN A 129 3.16 -11.00 7.89
N ASN A 130 2.27 -11.28 6.93
CA ASN A 130 2.20 -10.56 5.65
C ASN A 130 3.46 -10.76 4.78
N SER A 131 4.13 -11.91 4.89
CA SER A 131 5.33 -12.24 4.11
C SER A 131 5.11 -12.21 2.58
N PHE A 132 3.86 -12.28 2.10
CA PHE A 132 3.55 -12.08 0.68
C PHE A 132 4.09 -10.74 0.12
N LEU A 133 4.18 -9.68 0.94
CA LEU A 133 4.74 -8.38 0.56
C LEU A 133 6.24 -8.44 0.26
N LEU A 134 6.95 -9.48 0.72
CA LEU A 134 8.36 -9.70 0.37
C LEU A 134 8.53 -10.16 -1.07
N HIS A 135 7.49 -10.80 -1.63
CA HIS A 135 7.47 -11.38 -2.97
C HIS A 135 6.43 -10.73 -3.89
N SER A 136 5.82 -9.62 -3.47
CA SER A 136 4.88 -8.88 -4.29
C SER A 136 4.95 -7.39 -4.01
N PHE A 137 4.53 -6.61 -4.99
CA PHE A 137 4.18 -5.21 -4.84
C PHE A 137 2.68 -5.04 -5.00
N ILE A 138 2.05 -4.26 -4.14
CA ILE A 138 0.62 -3.97 -4.22
C ILE A 138 0.40 -2.48 -4.47
N THR A 139 -0.53 -2.16 -5.38
CA THR A 139 -0.92 -0.78 -5.68
C THR A 139 -2.41 -0.70 -6.03
N GLU A 140 -2.94 0.49 -6.21
CA GLU A 140 -4.36 0.75 -6.47
C GLU A 140 -4.54 1.59 -7.74
N VAL A 141 -5.56 1.30 -8.54
CA VAL A 141 -5.86 2.08 -9.77
C VAL A 141 -6.44 3.44 -9.44
N ASN A 142 -7.43 3.49 -8.54
CA ASN A 142 -8.17 4.71 -8.24
C ASN A 142 -7.79 5.26 -6.87
N HIS A 143 -7.64 6.58 -6.81
CA HIS A 143 -7.50 7.30 -5.54
C HIS A 143 -8.87 7.59 -4.92
N GLU A 144 -9.93 7.70 -5.73
CA GLU A 144 -11.30 7.86 -5.26
C GLU A 144 -12.16 6.63 -5.60
N VAL A 145 -13.06 6.28 -4.68
CA VAL A 145 -14.07 5.24 -4.89
C VAL A 145 -14.98 5.60 -6.06
N SER A 146 -15.11 4.71 -7.03
CA SER A 146 -16.07 4.91 -8.12
C SER A 146 -17.51 4.74 -7.61
N PRO A 147 -18.39 5.77 -7.70
CA PRO A 147 -19.79 5.65 -7.28
C PRO A 147 -20.58 4.60 -8.05
N ARG A 148 -20.05 4.13 -9.18
CA ARG A 148 -20.68 3.13 -10.08
C ARG A 148 -20.01 1.76 -10.00
N SER A 149 -19.12 1.51 -9.04
CA SER A 149 -18.55 0.18 -8.87
C SER A 149 -19.66 -0.80 -8.47
N LEU A 150 -19.68 -1.98 -9.09
CA LEU A 150 -20.69 -3.03 -8.83
C LEU A 150 -20.73 -3.42 -7.34
N GLY A 151 -19.63 -3.26 -6.61
CA GLY A 151 -19.55 -3.51 -5.17
C GLY A 151 -20.33 -2.53 -4.30
N TYR A 152 -20.66 -1.33 -4.82
CA TYR A 152 -21.49 -0.34 -4.13
C TYR A 152 -22.99 -0.61 -4.30
N GLN A 153 -23.37 -1.42 -5.28
CA GLN A 153 -24.75 -1.84 -5.47
C GLN A 153 -25.03 -3.07 -4.60
N ASN A 154 -25.93 -2.93 -3.63
CA ASN A 154 -26.44 -4.08 -2.86
C ASN A 154 -26.83 -5.19 -3.83
N ASN A 155 -26.16 -6.34 -3.76
CA ASN A 155 -26.48 -7.48 -4.61
C ASN A 155 -27.86 -8.03 -4.16
N PRO A 156 -28.94 -7.87 -4.95
CA PRO A 156 -30.29 -8.23 -4.53
C PRO A 156 -30.46 -9.74 -4.36
N ILE A 157 -29.51 -10.54 -4.84
CA ILE A 157 -29.52 -12.02 -4.79
C ILE A 157 -28.97 -12.55 -3.45
N ARG A 158 -28.35 -11.70 -2.62
CA ARG A 158 -27.81 -12.08 -1.29
C ARG A 158 -28.79 -11.87 -0.12
N LYS A 159 -30.11 -12.01 -0.35
CA LYS A 159 -31.12 -12.04 0.72
C LYS A 159 -31.64 -13.44 0.96
#